data_AF-A0A933TZC0-F1
#
_entry.id   AF-A0A933TZC0-F1
#
_cell.length_a   1.000
_cell.length_b   1.000
_cell.length_c   1.000
_cell.angle_alpha   90.00
_cell.angle_beta   90.00
_cell.angle_gamma   90.00
#
_symmetry.space_group_name_H-M   'P 1'
#
loop_
_entity.id
_entity.type
_entity.pdbx_description
1 polymer ?
#
loop_
_entity_poly.entity_id
_entity_poly.type
_entity_poly.pdbx_seq_one_letter_code
_entity_poly.pdbx_strand_id
1 'polypeptide(L)'
;MKLHGPRSGFTLLEIVVVVAIIAMLAGAAVPLASKMLQSQARKATKSEVEALGDAALEYFRDTGAVPGSVAALLANPGVTGWAGPYLAGTVRDTISGLAGYEVDAWSRAYVVTAGTTWTVASRGPDGITGNADDVSLLVDFTPVKRELTLDRLRTINNAITLYNQAYGATSPLSTSYTTLLDRLVTTAYLPTRTGYTADAWGSAFTPDPSGATPVVRVTSPNIGTTGAGSGGAGAGAGGSNSGNGGNGGNNGNNGNGRGGGNNGNGRGNGGGNGSNGRGGRD
;
A
#
# COMPACT_ATOMS: atom_id res chain seq x y z
N MET A 1 -34.69 75.62 -21.73
CA MET A 1 -34.68 74.87 -22.99
C MET A 1 -34.04 73.51 -22.72
N LYS A 2 -34.79 72.41 -22.84
CA LYS A 2 -34.25 71.04 -22.66
C LYS A 2 -33.82 70.51 -24.02
N LEU A 3 -32.51 70.30 -24.20
CA LEU A 3 -31.94 69.65 -25.38
C LEU A 3 -32.28 68.16 -25.33
N HIS A 4 -33.12 67.69 -26.24
CA HIS A 4 -33.34 66.25 -26.44
C HIS A 4 -32.17 65.72 -27.27
N GLY A 5 -31.24 65.01 -26.64
CA GLY A 5 -30.17 64.31 -27.35
C GLY A 5 -30.74 63.24 -28.29
N PRO A 6 -30.13 62.99 -29.46
CA PRO A 6 -30.61 61.98 -30.39
C PRO A 6 -30.62 60.62 -29.69
N ARG A 7 -31.79 59.98 -29.66
CA ARG A 7 -31.93 58.59 -29.20
C ARG A 7 -31.31 57.71 -30.29
N SER A 8 -30.10 57.20 -30.08
CA SER A 8 -29.49 56.23 -30.99
C SER A 8 -30.31 54.93 -30.94
N GLY A 9 -31.06 54.66 -32.00
CA GLY A 9 -31.76 53.39 -32.17
C GLY A 9 -30.77 52.26 -32.40
N PHE A 10 -30.95 51.15 -31.70
CA PHE A 10 -30.20 49.91 -31.90
C PHE A 10 -30.41 49.44 -33.35
N THR A 11 -29.34 49.20 -34.10
CA THR A 11 -29.49 48.75 -35.49
C THR A 11 -29.80 47.25 -35.52
N LEU A 12 -30.66 46.80 -36.44
CA LEU A 12 -30.95 45.36 -36.62
C LEU A 12 -29.68 44.57 -36.95
N LEU A 13 -28.77 45.19 -37.71
CA LEU A 13 -27.49 44.60 -38.09
C LEU A 13 -26.63 44.26 -36.87
N GLU A 14 -26.63 45.12 -35.85
CA GLU A 14 -25.83 44.96 -34.65
C GLU A 14 -26.26 43.76 -33.80
N ILE A 15 -27.57 43.51 -33.69
CA ILE A 15 -28.06 42.28 -33.05
C ILE A 15 -27.75 41.04 -33.88
N VAL A 16 -27.86 41.11 -35.21
CA VAL A 16 -27.58 39.96 -36.09
C VAL A 16 -26.10 39.53 -35.99
N VAL A 17 -25.17 40.47 -36.02
CA VAL A 17 -23.73 40.17 -35.89
C VAL A 17 -23.41 39.60 -34.49
N VAL A 18 -24.00 40.16 -33.44
CA VAL A 18 -23.77 39.68 -32.06
C VAL A 18 -24.29 38.25 -31.88
N VAL A 19 -25.51 37.96 -32.32
CA VAL A 19 -26.08 36.61 -32.21
C VAL A 19 -25.30 35.61 -33.07
N ALA A 20 -24.81 36.00 -34.24
CA ALA A 20 -23.95 35.15 -35.07
C ALA A 20 -22.63 34.80 -34.37
N ILE A 21 -21.96 35.77 -33.73
CA ILE A 21 -20.72 35.52 -32.97
C ILE A 21 -21.01 34.65 -31.74
N ILE A 22 -22.08 34.91 -30.99
CA ILE A 22 -22.46 34.07 -29.83
C ILE A 22 -22.75 32.64 -30.27
N ALA A 23 -23.48 32.44 -31.37
CA ALA A 23 -23.77 31.10 -31.90
C ALA A 23 -22.47 30.36 -32.29
N MET A 24 -21.53 31.06 -32.92
CA MET A 24 -20.23 30.50 -33.28
C MET A 24 -19.40 30.11 -32.04
N LEU A 25 -19.33 30.97 -31.03
CA LEU A 25 -18.60 30.70 -29.78
C LEU A 25 -19.26 29.56 -28.98
N ALA A 26 -20.59 29.57 -28.89
CA ALA A 26 -21.34 28.52 -28.22
C ALA A 26 -21.13 27.15 -28.88
N GLY A 27 -21.10 27.10 -30.21
CA GLY A 27 -20.82 25.88 -30.97
C GLY A 27 -19.44 25.29 -30.66
N ALA A 28 -18.41 26.13 -30.48
CA ALA A 28 -17.06 25.68 -30.15
C ALA A 28 -16.86 25.34 -28.65
N ALA A 29 -17.62 25.97 -27.76
CA ALA A 29 -17.45 25.82 -26.31
C ALA A 29 -17.86 24.43 -25.78
N VAL A 30 -18.93 23.84 -26.32
CA VAL A 30 -19.47 22.54 -25.88
C VAL A 30 -18.46 21.38 -25.97
N PRO A 31 -17.84 21.09 -27.13
CA PRO A 31 -16.88 19.99 -27.25
C PRO A 31 -15.60 20.23 -26.44
N LEU A 32 -15.20 21.49 -26.22
CA LEU A 32 -14.04 21.81 -25.40
C LEU A 32 -14.31 21.51 -23.91
N ALA A 33 -15.48 21.94 -23.41
CA ALA A 33 -15.89 21.69 -22.04
C ALA A 33 -16.02 20.18 -21.75
N SER A 34 -16.64 19.42 -22.65
CA SER A 34 -16.80 17.97 -22.48
C SER A 34 -15.44 17.25 -22.43
N LYS A 35 -14.50 17.62 -23.30
CA LYS A 35 -13.13 17.07 -23.29
C LYS A 35 -12.40 17.35 -21.97
N MET A 36 -12.54 18.57 -21.43
CA MET A 36 -11.94 18.94 -20.15
C MET A 36 -12.55 18.13 -19.00
N LEU A 37 -13.88 18.02 -18.93
CA LEU A 37 -14.58 17.23 -17.91
C LEU A 37 -14.17 15.75 -17.95
N GLN A 38 -14.11 15.15 -19.15
CA GLN A 38 -13.66 13.76 -19.29
C GLN A 38 -12.20 13.57 -18.85
N SER A 39 -11.33 14.54 -19.12
CA SER A 39 -9.94 14.47 -18.65
C SER A 39 -9.84 14.55 -17.13
N GLN A 40 -10.64 15.40 -16.48
CA GLN A 40 -10.66 15.49 -15.02
C GLN A 40 -11.26 14.23 -14.39
N ALA A 41 -12.35 13.71 -14.95
CA ALA A 41 -12.96 12.46 -14.53
C ALA A 41 -11.94 11.30 -14.57
N ARG A 42 -11.22 11.14 -15.68
CA ARG A 42 -10.15 10.11 -15.80
C ARG A 42 -9.05 10.27 -14.73
N LYS A 43 -8.64 11.51 -14.43
CA LYS A 43 -7.63 11.77 -13.39
C LYS A 43 -8.14 11.43 -12.00
N ALA A 44 -9.38 11.81 -11.67
CA ALA A 44 -10.02 11.47 -10.42
C ALA A 44 -10.14 9.94 -10.26
N THR A 45 -10.72 9.26 -11.25
CA THR A 45 -10.84 7.80 -11.27
C THR A 45 -9.48 7.11 -11.11
N LYS A 46 -8.42 7.63 -11.75
CA LYS A 46 -7.06 7.09 -11.61
C LYS A 46 -6.57 7.19 -10.16
N SER A 47 -6.75 8.35 -9.52
CA SER A 47 -6.37 8.54 -8.13
C SER A 47 -7.19 7.66 -7.19
N GLU A 48 -8.48 7.43 -7.50
CA GLU A 48 -9.36 6.58 -6.72
C GLU A 48 -8.96 5.10 -6.83
N VAL A 49 -8.63 4.59 -8.02
CA VAL A 49 -8.15 3.19 -8.15
C VAL A 49 -6.80 2.98 -7.47
N GLU A 50 -5.92 3.98 -7.45
CA GLU A 50 -4.66 3.94 -6.69
C GLU A 50 -4.93 3.84 -5.18
N ALA A 51 -5.83 4.69 -4.64
CA ALA A 51 -6.23 4.62 -3.24
C ALA A 51 -6.91 3.29 -2.88
N LEU A 52 -7.74 2.75 -3.78
CA LEU A 52 -8.36 1.43 -3.64
C LEU A 52 -7.29 0.32 -3.58
N GLY A 53 -6.23 0.43 -4.38
CA GLY A 53 -5.12 -0.51 -4.37
C GLY A 53 -4.34 -0.50 -3.06
N ASP A 54 -4.02 0.69 -2.54
CA ASP A 54 -3.35 0.83 -1.24
C ASP A 54 -4.22 0.27 -0.10
N ALA A 55 -5.52 0.58 -0.12
CA ALA A 55 -6.48 0.03 0.84
C ALA A 55 -6.60 -1.50 0.76
N ALA A 56 -6.51 -2.08 -0.44
CA ALA A 56 -6.51 -3.53 -0.62
C ALA A 56 -5.24 -4.18 -0.03
N LEU A 57 -4.07 -3.54 -0.16
CA LEU A 57 -2.84 -4.02 0.46
C LEU A 57 -2.94 -4.01 2.00
N GLU A 58 -3.51 -2.95 2.58
CA GLU A 58 -3.72 -2.87 4.03
C GLU A 58 -4.74 -3.91 4.53
N TYR A 59 -5.86 -4.08 3.81
CA TYR A 59 -6.82 -5.15 4.06
C TYR A 59 -6.14 -6.52 4.11
N PHE A 60 -5.22 -6.78 3.18
CA PHE A 60 -4.48 -8.05 3.14
C PHE A 60 -3.51 -8.19 4.31
N ARG A 61 -2.85 -7.11 4.77
CA ARG A 61 -1.95 -7.14 5.93
C ARG A 61 -2.67 -7.57 7.20
N ASP A 62 -3.88 -7.05 7.40
CA ASP A 62 -4.70 -7.32 8.58
C ASP A 62 -5.37 -8.69 8.56
N THR A 63 -5.99 -9.02 7.43
CA THR A 63 -6.87 -10.20 7.32
C THR A 63 -6.16 -11.43 6.76
N GLY A 64 -5.04 -11.24 6.05
CA GLY A 64 -4.39 -12.29 5.26
C GLY A 64 -5.19 -12.74 4.03
N ALA A 65 -6.30 -12.07 3.71
CA ALA A 65 -7.19 -12.39 2.62
C ALA A 65 -7.21 -11.27 1.57
N VAL A 66 -7.45 -11.64 0.31
CA VAL A 66 -7.65 -10.65 -0.77
C VAL A 66 -9.10 -10.14 -0.68
N PRO A 67 -9.35 -8.83 -0.74
CA PRO A 67 -10.71 -8.30 -0.66
C PRO A 67 -11.56 -8.77 -1.84
N GLY A 68 -12.78 -9.25 -1.56
CA GLY A 68 -13.69 -9.75 -2.61
C GLY A 68 -14.42 -8.64 -3.38
N SER A 69 -14.47 -7.42 -2.83
CA SER A 69 -15.15 -6.27 -3.41
C SER A 69 -14.60 -4.97 -2.81
N VAL A 70 -14.93 -3.83 -3.42
CA VAL A 70 -14.63 -2.52 -2.83
C VAL A 70 -15.36 -2.31 -1.50
N ALA A 71 -16.59 -2.82 -1.36
CA ALA A 71 -17.37 -2.71 -0.13
C ALA A 71 -16.66 -3.34 1.08
N ALA A 72 -15.88 -4.41 0.87
CA ALA A 72 -15.07 -5.03 1.93
C ALA A 72 -13.98 -4.11 2.50
N LEU A 73 -13.59 -3.07 1.75
CA LEU A 73 -12.64 -2.04 2.18
C LEU A 73 -13.32 -0.97 3.05
N LEU A 74 -14.63 -0.79 2.90
CA LEU A 74 -15.41 0.26 3.56
C LEU A 74 -16.17 -0.25 4.79
N ALA A 75 -16.58 -1.51 4.79
CA ALA A 75 -17.35 -2.13 5.87
C ALA A 75 -16.84 -3.54 6.15
N ASN A 76 -16.89 -3.96 7.41
CA ASN A 76 -16.40 -5.27 7.82
C ASN A 76 -17.20 -6.40 7.13
N PRO A 77 -16.56 -7.24 6.30
CA PRO A 77 -17.23 -8.34 5.62
C PRO A 77 -17.39 -9.60 6.50
N GLY A 78 -17.08 -9.53 7.79
CA GLY A 78 -17.09 -10.66 8.71
C GLY A 78 -15.79 -11.48 8.72
N VAL A 79 -14.68 -10.89 8.27
CA VAL A 79 -13.37 -11.55 8.19
C VAL A 79 -12.55 -11.26 9.45
N THR A 80 -11.93 -12.29 10.01
CA THR A 80 -11.05 -12.17 11.17
C THR A 80 -9.87 -11.24 10.89
N GLY A 81 -9.55 -10.37 11.85
CA GLY A 81 -8.43 -9.43 11.73
C GLY A 81 -8.78 -8.11 11.06
N TRP A 82 -9.98 -7.95 10.48
CA TRP A 82 -10.39 -6.71 9.84
C TRP A 82 -10.30 -5.52 10.82
N ALA A 83 -9.53 -4.49 10.44
CA ALA A 83 -9.28 -3.29 11.23
C ALA A 83 -9.62 -2.00 10.48
N GLY A 84 -10.42 -2.10 9.42
CA GLY A 84 -10.90 -0.96 8.64
C GLY A 84 -11.87 -0.05 9.41
N PRO A 85 -12.54 0.88 8.70
CA PRO A 85 -12.53 1.07 7.25
C PRO A 85 -11.16 1.49 6.72
N TYR A 86 -10.77 0.95 5.56
CA TYR A 86 -9.48 1.23 4.91
C TYR A 86 -9.52 2.49 4.03
N LEU A 87 -10.71 3.07 3.83
CA LEU A 87 -10.96 4.27 3.04
C LEU A 87 -11.94 5.19 3.77
N ALA A 88 -11.72 6.50 3.66
CA ALA A 88 -12.61 7.52 4.23
C ALA A 88 -13.79 7.82 3.28
N GLY A 89 -14.73 6.88 3.16
CA GLY A 89 -15.73 6.86 2.07
C GLY A 89 -17.19 7.04 2.48
N THR A 90 -17.54 7.96 3.38
CA THR A 90 -18.93 8.10 3.85
C THR A 90 -19.85 8.89 2.91
N VAL A 91 -19.30 9.64 1.96
CA VAL A 91 -20.10 10.39 0.98
C VAL A 91 -20.66 9.43 -0.05
N ARG A 92 -21.98 9.46 -0.27
CA ARG A 92 -22.64 8.65 -1.28
C ARG A 92 -22.75 9.42 -2.59
N ASP A 93 -22.54 8.73 -3.70
CA ASP A 93 -22.80 9.29 -5.02
C ASP A 93 -24.30 9.51 -5.20
N THR A 94 -24.65 10.70 -5.68
CA THR A 94 -26.06 11.12 -5.78
C THR A 94 -26.83 10.41 -6.89
N ILE A 95 -26.15 9.83 -7.88
CA ILE A 95 -26.76 9.23 -9.06
C ILE A 95 -27.02 7.73 -8.81
N SER A 96 -25.99 7.00 -8.39
CA SER A 96 -26.03 5.57 -8.13
C SER A 96 -26.54 5.23 -6.73
N GLY A 97 -26.41 6.15 -5.77
CA GLY A 97 -26.67 5.90 -4.36
C GLY A 97 -25.61 5.03 -3.68
N LEU A 98 -24.53 4.63 -4.37
CA LEU A 98 -23.43 3.85 -3.80
C LEU A 98 -22.48 4.73 -2.98
N ALA A 99 -21.60 4.12 -2.18
CA ALA A 99 -20.55 4.88 -1.51
C ALA A 99 -19.58 5.48 -2.55
N GLY A 100 -18.99 6.64 -2.26
CA GLY A 100 -18.19 7.39 -3.23
C GLY A 100 -17.04 6.58 -3.81
N TYR A 101 -16.36 5.76 -3.00
CA TYR A 101 -15.28 4.89 -3.48
C TYR A 101 -15.76 3.61 -4.19
N GLU A 102 -17.07 3.31 -4.17
CA GLU A 102 -17.62 2.17 -4.91
C GLU A 102 -17.89 2.50 -6.37
N VAL A 103 -17.88 3.79 -6.73
CA VAL A 103 -18.14 4.27 -8.09
C VAL A 103 -17.00 5.13 -8.63
N ASP A 104 -16.88 5.15 -9.95
CA ASP A 104 -15.97 6.05 -10.66
C ASP A 104 -16.58 7.44 -10.87
N ALA A 105 -15.80 8.33 -11.48
CA ALA A 105 -16.21 9.69 -11.82
C ALA A 105 -17.40 9.80 -12.82
N TRP A 106 -17.86 8.69 -13.40
CA TRP A 106 -19.07 8.63 -14.22
C TRP A 106 -20.25 7.95 -13.49
N SER A 107 -20.16 7.84 -12.16
CA SER A 107 -21.14 7.22 -11.28
C SER A 107 -21.41 5.74 -11.60
N ARG A 108 -20.41 5.04 -12.15
CA ARG A 108 -20.48 3.60 -12.44
C ARG A 108 -19.70 2.82 -11.41
N ALA A 109 -20.25 1.69 -10.96
CA ALA A 109 -19.57 0.84 -10.00
C ALA A 109 -18.26 0.28 -10.56
N TYR A 110 -17.22 0.25 -9.73
CA TYR A 110 -15.98 -0.44 -10.08
C TYR A 110 -16.21 -1.94 -10.27
N VAL A 111 -15.53 -2.52 -11.25
CA VAL A 111 -15.48 -3.96 -11.47
C VAL A 111 -14.25 -4.51 -10.75
N VAL A 112 -14.48 -5.50 -9.88
CA VAL A 112 -13.42 -6.16 -9.12
C VAL A 112 -13.28 -7.61 -9.58
N THR A 113 -12.04 -8.02 -9.83
CA THR A 113 -11.66 -9.42 -10.06
C THR A 113 -10.65 -9.81 -9.00
N ALA A 114 -11.07 -10.68 -8.07
CA ALA A 114 -10.24 -11.15 -6.96
C ALA A 114 -9.72 -12.57 -7.24
N GLY A 115 -8.43 -12.80 -6.96
CA GLY A 115 -7.77 -14.10 -7.08
C GLY A 115 -6.43 -14.09 -6.32
N THR A 116 -5.35 -14.52 -6.99
CA THR A 116 -3.99 -14.36 -6.44
C THR A 116 -3.53 -12.90 -6.43
N THR A 117 -4.04 -12.13 -7.38
CA THR A 117 -3.97 -10.67 -7.49
C THR A 117 -5.36 -10.07 -7.30
N TRP A 118 -5.43 -8.76 -7.15
CA TRP A 118 -6.70 -8.04 -7.10
C TRP A 118 -6.72 -6.97 -8.17
N THR A 119 -7.65 -7.06 -9.10
CA THR A 119 -7.82 -6.06 -10.15
C THR A 119 -9.06 -5.25 -9.89
N VAL A 120 -8.93 -3.93 -9.89
CA VAL A 120 -10.04 -2.97 -9.86
C VAL A 120 -10.06 -2.19 -11.17
N ALA A 121 -11.23 -2.06 -11.79
CA ALA A 121 -11.39 -1.40 -13.08
C ALA A 121 -12.64 -0.49 -13.12
N SER A 122 -12.46 0.72 -13.63
CA SER A 122 -13.53 1.59 -14.12
C SER A 122 -13.74 1.34 -15.61
N ARG A 123 -15.00 1.34 -16.04
CA ARG A 123 -15.42 1.15 -17.44
C ARG A 123 -15.40 2.43 -18.28
N GLY A 124 -14.81 3.50 -17.75
CA GLY A 124 -14.71 4.76 -18.46
C GLY A 124 -16.07 5.44 -18.76
N PRO A 125 -16.06 6.45 -19.65
CA PRO A 125 -17.25 7.18 -20.07
C PRO A 125 -18.25 6.32 -20.85
N ASP A 126 -17.80 5.33 -21.63
CA ASP A 126 -18.68 4.53 -22.48
C ASP A 126 -19.38 3.38 -21.72
N GLY A 127 -18.82 2.97 -20.58
CA GLY A 127 -19.38 1.93 -19.73
C GLY A 127 -19.17 0.51 -20.28
N ILE A 128 -18.32 0.35 -21.29
CA ILE A 128 -17.96 -0.93 -21.91
C ILE A 128 -16.61 -1.36 -21.32
N THR A 129 -16.45 -2.65 -21.04
CA THR A 129 -15.21 -3.20 -20.48
C THR A 129 -14.30 -3.74 -21.57
N GLY A 130 -12.99 -3.64 -21.37
CA GLY A 130 -11.95 -4.22 -22.20
C GLY A 130 -11.52 -3.34 -23.38
N ASN A 131 -11.80 -2.04 -23.32
CA ASN A 131 -11.45 -1.06 -24.34
C ASN A 131 -10.37 -0.09 -23.84
N ALA A 132 -10.05 0.92 -24.65
CA ALA A 132 -8.95 1.84 -24.38
C ALA A 132 -9.27 2.95 -23.37
N ASP A 133 -10.53 3.10 -22.96
CA ASP A 133 -10.94 4.10 -21.96
C ASP A 133 -11.10 3.57 -20.54
N ASP A 134 -11.00 2.27 -20.36
CA ASP A 134 -10.89 1.65 -19.05
C ASP A 134 -9.70 2.19 -18.24
N VAL A 135 -9.94 2.40 -16.94
CA VAL A 135 -8.89 2.68 -15.96
C VAL A 135 -8.84 1.50 -15.02
N SER A 136 -7.77 0.71 -15.10
CA SER A 136 -7.59 -0.49 -14.27
C SER A 136 -6.27 -0.49 -13.52
N LEU A 137 -6.30 -1.08 -12.32
CA LEU A 137 -5.13 -1.32 -11.50
C LEU A 137 -5.11 -2.80 -11.10
N LEU A 138 -3.98 -3.46 -11.34
CA LEU A 138 -3.67 -4.78 -10.80
C LEU A 138 -2.80 -4.60 -9.56
N VAL A 139 -3.28 -5.13 -8.44
CA VAL A 139 -2.58 -5.16 -7.15
C VAL A 139 -1.96 -6.54 -6.95
N ASP A 140 -0.64 -6.55 -6.79
CA ASP A 140 0.13 -7.75 -6.46
C ASP A 140 0.44 -7.80 -4.96
N PHE A 141 -0.04 -8.84 -4.29
CA PHE A 141 0.20 -9.06 -2.87
C PHE A 141 1.51 -9.79 -2.57
N THR A 142 2.25 -10.25 -3.59
CA THR A 142 3.49 -11.01 -3.42
C THR A 142 4.53 -10.30 -2.52
N PRO A 143 4.78 -8.98 -2.66
CA PRO A 143 5.70 -8.28 -1.77
C PRO A 143 5.25 -8.30 -0.30
N VAL A 144 3.97 -8.07 -0.05
CA VAL A 144 3.39 -8.08 1.30
C VAL A 144 3.41 -9.48 1.89
N LYS A 145 3.04 -10.50 1.10
CA LYS A 145 3.12 -11.91 1.50
C LYS A 145 4.53 -12.31 1.88
N ARG A 146 5.53 -11.81 1.14
CA ARG A 146 6.95 -12.03 1.43
C ARG A 146 7.35 -11.44 2.78
N GLU A 147 7.00 -10.18 3.00
CA GLU A 147 7.28 -9.48 4.26
C GLU A 147 6.66 -10.19 5.47
N LEU A 148 5.35 -10.48 5.42
CA LEU A 148 4.64 -11.18 6.50
C LEU A 148 5.21 -12.56 6.80
N THR A 149 5.58 -13.30 5.76
CA THR A 149 6.15 -14.64 5.94
C THR A 149 7.55 -14.58 6.55
N LEU A 150 8.38 -13.61 6.16
CA LEU A 150 9.70 -13.40 6.76
C LEU A 150 9.58 -13.04 8.25
N ASP A 151 8.63 -12.18 8.61
CA ASP A 151 8.40 -11.82 10.01
C ASP A 151 7.93 -13.02 10.86
N ARG A 152 7.00 -13.82 10.31
CA ARG A 152 6.57 -15.08 10.93
C ARG A 152 7.73 -16.05 11.11
N LEU A 153 8.54 -16.26 10.06
CA LEU A 153 9.72 -17.14 10.11
C LEU A 153 10.72 -16.65 11.17
N ARG A 154 10.99 -15.35 11.24
CA ARG A 154 11.90 -14.77 12.24
C ARG A 154 11.41 -15.06 13.65
N THR A 155 10.12 -14.84 13.90
CA THR A 155 9.51 -15.06 15.21
C THR A 155 9.54 -16.54 15.61
N ILE A 156 9.11 -17.44 14.72
CA ILE A 156 9.09 -18.88 14.99
C ILE A 156 10.52 -19.42 15.18
N ASN A 157 11.47 -19.02 14.33
CA ASN A 157 12.86 -19.51 14.43
C ASN A 157 13.57 -19.00 15.69
N ASN A 158 13.24 -17.79 16.14
CA ASN A 158 13.71 -17.31 17.44
C ASN A 158 13.13 -18.16 18.59
N ALA A 159 11.83 -18.45 18.57
CA ALA A 159 11.18 -19.30 19.57
C ALA A 159 11.78 -20.72 19.60
N ILE A 160 12.05 -21.32 18.43
CA ILE A 160 12.70 -22.63 18.31
C ILE A 160 14.11 -22.60 18.93
N THR A 161 14.90 -21.57 18.61
CA THR A 161 16.25 -21.40 19.17
C THR A 161 16.21 -21.34 20.70
N LEU A 162 15.34 -20.49 21.25
CA LEU A 162 15.19 -20.30 22.70
C LEU A 162 14.69 -21.57 23.39
N TYR A 163 13.73 -22.29 22.79
CA TYR A 163 13.23 -23.55 23.32
C TYR A 163 14.35 -24.61 23.33
N ASN A 164 15.07 -24.79 22.23
CA ASN A 164 16.12 -25.80 22.12
C ASN A 164 17.29 -25.53 23.08
N GLN A 165 17.58 -24.25 23.37
CA GLN A 165 18.57 -23.87 24.37
C GLN A 165 18.20 -24.37 25.78
N ALA A 166 16.91 -24.40 26.12
CA ALA A 166 16.43 -24.83 27.43
C ALA A 166 16.14 -26.35 27.49
N TYR A 167 15.56 -26.92 26.43
CA TYR A 167 14.96 -28.26 26.45
C TYR A 167 15.42 -29.18 25.30
N GLY A 168 16.35 -28.74 24.46
CA GLY A 168 16.74 -29.48 23.25
C GLY A 168 17.28 -30.89 23.50
N ALA A 169 17.92 -31.12 24.65
CA ALA A 169 18.46 -32.42 25.04
C ALA A 169 17.42 -33.33 25.73
N THR A 170 16.43 -32.76 26.42
CA THR A 170 15.49 -33.49 27.28
C THR A 170 14.12 -33.66 26.66
N SER A 171 13.71 -32.77 25.77
CA SER A 171 12.40 -32.76 25.12
C SER A 171 12.50 -32.13 23.73
N PRO A 172 13.20 -32.78 22.77
CA PRO A 172 13.46 -32.22 21.47
C PRO A 172 12.17 -31.94 20.69
N LEU A 173 12.16 -30.86 19.90
CA LEU A 173 11.01 -30.46 19.08
C LEU A 173 10.73 -31.50 17.99
N SER A 174 9.44 -31.79 17.76
CA SER A 174 8.95 -32.75 16.77
C SER A 174 9.16 -32.25 15.34
N THR A 175 9.33 -33.19 14.41
CA THR A 175 9.38 -32.94 12.96
C THR A 175 8.00 -32.64 12.35
N SER A 176 6.91 -32.83 13.10
CA SER A 176 5.56 -32.35 12.73
C SER A 176 5.42 -30.88 13.10
N TYR A 177 5.19 -30.02 12.11
CA TYR A 177 5.05 -28.58 12.33
C TYR A 177 3.92 -28.23 13.31
N THR A 178 2.77 -28.90 13.21
CA THR A 178 1.63 -28.67 14.10
C THR A 178 1.98 -28.97 15.55
N THR A 179 2.64 -30.12 15.81
CA THR A 179 3.03 -30.53 17.15
C THR A 179 4.15 -29.66 17.72
N LEU A 180 5.08 -29.23 16.86
CA LEU A 180 6.12 -28.26 17.20
C LEU A 180 5.49 -26.94 17.64
N LEU A 181 4.55 -26.41 16.85
CA LEU A 181 3.85 -25.16 17.14
C LEU A 181 3.08 -25.24 18.46
N ASP A 182 2.34 -26.32 18.69
CA ASP A 182 1.62 -26.56 19.95
C ASP A 182 2.57 -26.58 21.15
N ARG A 183 3.76 -27.18 20.99
CA ARG A 183 4.76 -27.17 22.06
C ARG A 183 5.26 -25.76 22.35
N LEU A 184 5.60 -24.96 21.33
CA LEU A 184 6.07 -23.59 21.54
C LEU A 184 5.02 -22.71 22.21
N VAL A 185 3.73 -22.90 21.89
CA VAL A 185 2.63 -22.17 22.54
C VAL A 185 2.43 -22.61 23.99
N THR A 186 2.34 -23.92 24.22
CA THR A 186 2.11 -24.46 25.58
C THR A 186 3.26 -24.20 26.55
N THR A 187 4.48 -24.01 26.02
CA THR A 187 5.67 -23.63 26.80
C THR A 187 5.95 -22.13 26.80
N ALA A 188 5.03 -21.32 26.28
CA ALA A 188 5.09 -19.85 26.26
C ALA A 188 6.29 -19.23 25.52
N TYR A 189 6.94 -19.96 24.61
CA TYR A 189 7.93 -19.38 23.69
C TYR A 189 7.28 -18.68 22.49
N LEU A 190 5.99 -18.96 22.24
CA LEU A 190 5.17 -18.27 21.26
C LEU A 190 3.81 -17.90 21.91
N PRO A 191 3.29 -16.68 21.72
CA PRO A 191 2.11 -16.23 22.46
C PRO A 191 0.81 -16.89 21.99
N THR A 192 0.71 -17.24 20.70
CA THR A 192 -0.50 -17.81 20.10
C THR A 192 -0.16 -18.67 18.88
N ARG A 193 -1.10 -19.51 18.46
CA ARG A 193 -1.04 -20.24 17.18
C ARG A 193 -1.46 -19.36 16.00
N THR A 194 -2.38 -18.42 16.23
CA THR A 194 -2.95 -17.58 15.18
C THR A 194 -1.86 -16.77 14.49
N GLY A 195 -1.86 -16.78 13.15
CA GLY A 195 -0.83 -16.10 12.35
C GLY A 195 0.44 -16.90 12.10
N TYR A 196 0.64 -18.04 12.79
CA TYR A 196 1.83 -18.88 12.62
C TYR A 196 1.53 -20.26 12.01
N THR A 197 0.28 -20.65 11.79
CA THR A 197 -0.03 -21.99 11.23
C THR A 197 0.44 -22.20 9.79
N ALA A 198 0.61 -21.12 9.02
CA ALA A 198 1.03 -21.14 7.63
C ALA A 198 1.72 -19.82 7.25
N ASP A 199 2.42 -19.83 6.12
CA ASP A 199 2.92 -18.61 5.49
C ASP A 199 1.79 -17.75 4.90
N ALA A 200 2.13 -16.58 4.37
CA ALA A 200 1.13 -15.65 3.83
C ALA A 200 0.52 -16.11 2.47
N TRP A 201 1.01 -17.21 1.90
CA TRP A 201 0.38 -17.89 0.75
C TRP A 201 -0.54 -19.03 1.18
N GLY A 202 -0.61 -19.34 2.49
CA GLY A 202 -1.39 -20.44 3.03
C GLY A 202 -0.65 -21.79 3.03
N SER A 203 0.63 -21.82 2.66
CA SER A 203 1.45 -23.04 2.71
C SER A 203 1.96 -23.25 4.13
N ALA A 204 1.91 -24.50 4.62
CA ALA A 204 2.49 -24.85 5.91
C ALA A 204 4.01 -24.63 5.94
N PHE A 205 4.54 -24.25 7.09
CA PHE A 205 5.98 -24.17 7.30
C PHE A 205 6.61 -25.56 7.39
N THR A 206 7.85 -25.70 6.90
CA THR A 206 8.57 -26.97 6.86
C THR A 206 9.68 -27.00 7.91
N PRO A 207 9.62 -27.92 8.89
CA PRO A 207 10.69 -28.14 9.87
C PRO A 207 12.01 -28.60 9.24
N ASP A 208 13.11 -28.14 9.81
CA ASP A 208 14.47 -28.38 9.32
C ASP A 208 15.44 -28.64 10.50
N PRO A 209 16.20 -29.75 10.52
CA PRO A 209 16.26 -30.80 9.49
C PRO A 209 14.95 -31.60 9.37
N SER A 210 14.61 -31.97 8.13
CA SER A 210 13.42 -32.79 7.87
C SER A 210 13.66 -34.23 8.34
N GLY A 211 12.71 -34.77 9.12
CA GLY A 211 12.75 -36.16 9.57
C GLY A 211 13.72 -36.47 10.73
N ALA A 212 14.43 -35.47 11.27
CA ALA A 212 15.32 -35.64 12.41
C ALA A 212 14.98 -34.63 13.53
N THR A 213 15.18 -35.05 14.78
CA THR A 213 15.03 -34.20 15.96
C THR A 213 16.41 -33.93 16.60
N PRO A 214 16.68 -32.75 17.18
CA PRO A 214 15.74 -31.62 17.31
C PRO A 214 15.61 -30.82 16.01
N VAL A 215 14.40 -30.36 15.72
CA VAL A 215 14.19 -29.30 14.71
C VAL A 215 14.88 -28.04 15.19
N VAL A 216 15.73 -27.45 14.36
CA VAL A 216 16.51 -26.24 14.71
C VAL A 216 15.93 -24.97 14.08
N ARG A 217 15.12 -25.11 13.03
CA ARG A 217 14.41 -24.01 12.38
C ARG A 217 13.21 -24.53 11.58
N VAL A 218 12.42 -23.60 11.07
CA VAL A 218 11.41 -23.82 10.04
C VAL A 218 11.68 -22.93 8.84
N THR A 219 11.18 -23.36 7.69
CA THR A 219 11.32 -22.69 6.40
C THR A 219 9.95 -22.54 5.74
N SER A 220 9.81 -21.62 4.78
CA SER A 220 8.60 -21.54 3.93
C SER A 220 8.93 -22.08 2.54
N PRO A 221 8.02 -22.85 1.91
CA PRO A 221 8.15 -23.25 0.50
C PRO A 221 8.27 -22.07 -0.47
N ASN A 222 7.77 -20.89 -0.10
CA ASN A 222 7.71 -19.70 -0.95
C ASN A 222 8.90 -18.74 -0.78
N ILE A 223 9.70 -18.86 0.29
CA ILE A 223 10.82 -17.94 0.59
C ILE A 223 12.14 -18.67 0.90
N GLY A 224 12.10 -19.97 1.20
CA GLY A 224 13.29 -20.78 1.47
C GLY A 224 14.00 -20.45 2.79
N THR A 225 15.26 -20.87 2.93
CA THR A 225 16.13 -20.70 4.10
C THR A 225 16.88 -19.36 4.03
N THR A 226 16.19 -18.23 4.05
CA THR A 226 16.92 -16.98 4.36
C THR A 226 17.20 -16.96 5.86
N GLY A 227 18.41 -17.40 6.19
CA GLY A 227 18.89 -17.60 7.54
C GLY A 227 18.90 -16.32 8.38
N ALA A 228 19.00 -16.53 9.68
CA ALA A 228 19.20 -15.51 10.69
C ALA A 228 20.22 -14.44 10.25
N GLY A 229 19.78 -13.18 10.20
CA GLY A 229 20.59 -11.97 10.25
C GLY A 229 21.75 -11.84 9.25
N SER A 230 21.49 -11.22 8.10
CA SER A 230 22.43 -10.26 7.49
C SER A 230 21.70 -9.42 6.44
N GLY A 231 21.92 -8.10 6.48
CA GLY A 231 21.45 -7.20 5.44
C GLY A 231 22.20 -7.44 4.12
N GLY A 232 21.53 -7.07 3.02
CA GLY A 232 22.18 -6.74 1.75
C GLY A 232 22.19 -7.82 0.68
N ALA A 233 21.47 -7.49 -0.41
CA ALA A 233 21.73 -7.84 -1.80
C ALA A 233 21.38 -9.25 -2.33
N GLY A 234 20.63 -9.25 -3.44
CA GLY A 234 20.37 -10.37 -4.35
C GLY A 234 18.92 -10.36 -4.84
N ALA A 235 18.56 -9.56 -5.86
CA ALA A 235 18.59 -9.94 -7.28
C ALA A 235 17.91 -11.30 -7.54
N GLY A 236 16.85 -11.47 -8.33
CA GLY A 236 16.07 -10.63 -9.23
C GLY A 236 15.27 -11.58 -10.14
N ALA A 237 14.07 -11.20 -10.59
CA ALA A 237 13.45 -11.74 -11.80
C ALA A 237 12.21 -10.94 -12.22
N GLY A 238 12.32 -10.25 -13.35
CA GLY A 238 11.36 -10.35 -14.46
C GLY A 238 9.97 -9.75 -14.28
N GLY A 239 9.82 -8.49 -14.70
CA GLY A 239 8.52 -7.87 -14.95
C GLY A 239 8.69 -6.62 -15.81
N SER A 240 9.12 -6.80 -17.06
CA SER A 240 9.09 -5.74 -18.06
C SER A 240 7.64 -5.32 -18.28
N ASN A 241 7.26 -4.12 -17.83
CA ASN A 241 6.08 -3.46 -18.36
C ASN A 241 6.50 -2.20 -19.11
N SER A 242 6.12 -2.18 -20.39
CA SER A 242 6.36 -1.14 -21.36
C SER A 242 5.64 0.14 -20.92
N GLY A 243 6.40 1.11 -20.39
CA GLY A 243 5.92 2.46 -20.13
C GLY A 243 6.14 3.34 -21.35
N ASN A 244 5.11 3.46 -22.20
CA ASN A 244 5.07 4.44 -23.28
C ASN A 244 4.79 5.84 -22.72
N GLY A 245 5.75 6.75 -22.88
CA GLY A 245 5.50 8.15 -23.27
C GLY A 245 5.35 9.22 -22.17
N GLY A 246 6.33 10.14 -22.10
CA GLY A 246 6.00 11.58 -22.13
C GLY A 246 6.45 12.48 -20.96
N ASN A 247 7.73 12.88 -21.00
CA ASN A 247 8.26 14.25 -20.84
C ASN A 247 7.84 15.16 -19.64
N GLY A 248 8.84 15.66 -18.91
CA GLY A 248 8.74 16.96 -18.21
C GLY A 248 9.80 17.26 -17.15
N GLY A 249 10.88 17.95 -17.53
CA GLY A 249 11.58 18.94 -16.68
C GLY A 249 12.77 18.46 -15.86
N ASN A 250 13.97 18.53 -16.44
CA ASN A 250 15.24 18.35 -15.73
C ASN A 250 15.63 19.62 -14.96
N ASN A 251 15.97 19.45 -13.69
CA ASN A 251 16.47 20.45 -12.76
C ASN A 251 18.00 20.56 -12.91
N GLY A 252 18.50 21.70 -13.41
CA GLY A 252 19.93 21.98 -13.51
C GLY A 252 20.39 22.91 -12.40
N ASN A 253 20.76 22.37 -11.24
CA ASN A 253 21.56 23.08 -10.25
C ASN A 253 22.95 22.44 -10.19
N ASN A 254 23.97 23.15 -10.67
CA ASN A 254 25.36 22.82 -10.40
C ASN A 254 26.13 24.10 -10.04
N GLY A 255 26.17 24.37 -8.73
CA GLY A 255 26.96 25.42 -8.10
C GLY A 255 28.11 24.82 -7.31
N ASN A 256 29.31 25.11 -7.79
CA ASN A 256 30.62 24.62 -7.38
C ASN A 256 31.05 25.03 -5.95
N GLY A 257 31.66 24.09 -5.22
CA GLY A 257 32.97 24.20 -4.53
C GLY A 257 33.31 25.33 -3.54
N ARG A 258 33.84 24.89 -2.37
CA ARG A 258 34.79 25.51 -1.39
C ARG A 258 34.25 25.27 0.04
N GLY A 259 34.96 24.74 1.03
CA GLY A 259 36.39 24.79 1.34
C GLY A 259 36.53 25.42 2.74
N GLY A 260 37.01 24.65 3.73
CA GLY A 260 37.25 25.08 5.13
C GLY A 260 36.62 24.07 6.11
N GLY A 261 37.31 23.32 6.96
CA GLY A 261 38.54 23.61 7.68
C GLY A 261 38.18 24.04 9.10
N ASN A 262 38.14 23.11 10.08
CA ASN A 262 38.76 23.39 11.37
C ASN A 262 39.05 22.13 12.19
N ASN A 263 40.25 22.14 12.76
CA ASN A 263 40.89 21.15 13.60
C ASN A 263 40.74 21.66 15.04
N GLY A 264 40.26 20.84 15.97
CA GLY A 264 39.95 21.27 17.33
C GLY A 264 40.30 20.20 18.36
N ASN A 265 41.59 20.08 18.64
CA ASN A 265 42.17 19.26 19.71
C ASN A 265 42.04 20.02 21.05
N GLY A 266 41.52 19.38 22.11
CA GLY A 266 41.35 20.02 23.41
C GLY A 266 41.42 19.02 24.57
N ARG A 267 42.60 18.95 25.20
CA ARG A 267 42.93 18.20 26.42
C ARG A 267 42.56 18.99 27.69
N GLY A 268 42.32 18.27 28.79
CA GLY A 268 42.37 18.75 30.19
C GLY A 268 41.43 17.88 31.05
N ASN A 269 41.86 16.91 31.86
CA ASN A 269 42.74 16.89 33.04
C ASN A 269 42.22 17.67 34.26
N GLY A 270 42.19 16.99 35.41
CA GLY A 270 41.90 17.48 36.76
C GLY A 270 40.62 16.87 37.34
N GLY A 271 40.57 16.15 38.45
CA GLY A 271 41.55 15.95 39.52
C GLY A 271 40.83 15.99 40.88
N GLY A 272 41.05 14.96 41.72
CA GLY A 272 40.76 14.94 43.15
C GLY A 272 39.29 14.71 43.54
N ASN A 273 38.93 14.24 44.72
CA ASN A 273 39.58 13.67 45.90
C ASN A 273 38.42 13.51 46.91
N GLY A 274 38.47 12.53 47.82
CA GLY A 274 37.78 12.68 49.10
C GLY A 274 36.77 11.61 49.51
N SER A 275 37.31 10.63 50.24
CA SER A 275 36.97 10.36 51.65
C SER A 275 35.65 9.67 52.05
N ASN A 276 35.87 8.63 52.87
CA ASN A 276 35.09 8.17 54.03
C ASN A 276 33.74 7.49 53.73
N GLY A 277 33.42 6.31 54.23
CA GLY A 277 33.97 5.56 55.36
C GLY A 277 32.81 4.96 56.17
N ARG A 278 33.09 3.84 56.85
CA ARG A 278 32.26 3.16 57.88
C ARG A 278 31.06 2.38 57.32
N GLY A 279 30.81 1.13 57.69
CA GLY A 279 31.44 0.29 58.71
C GLY A 279 30.39 -0.62 59.33
N GLY A 280 30.66 -1.93 59.31
CA GLY A 280 30.04 -2.97 60.17
C GLY A 280 28.54 -3.19 59.98
N ARG A 281 27.96 -4.28 60.45
CA ARG A 281 28.42 -5.57 60.98
C ARG A 281 27.12 -6.38 61.13
N ASP A 282 27.28 -7.69 61.05
CA ASP A 282 26.37 -8.75 61.52
C ASP A 282 25.06 -8.98 60.75
#